data_AF-A0A9E3KMD2-F1
#
_entry.id   AF-A0A9E3KMD2-F1
#
_cell.length_a   1.000
_cell.length_b   1.000
_cell.length_c   1.000
_cell.angle_alpha   90.00
_cell.angle_beta   90.00
_cell.angle_gamma   90.00
#
_symmetry.space_group_name_H-M   'P 1'
#
loop_
_entity.id
_entity.type
_entity.pdbx_description
1 polymer ?
#
loop_
_entity_poly.entity_id
_entity_poly.type
_entity_poly.pdbx_seq_one_letter_code
_entity_poly.pdbx_strand_id
1 'polypeptide(L)'
;MDSGIDNIKKLFNDLKTFTLWDRLFHWGRIRTLLIETSADLQKLVSEVNALQADNLKLEGSIERINEDKINFQKEISVLKEKNDNYLKRGTELANEKEAFKSKVDLLDRECGRLREEILQLKAKEEQRRTEYDKAVNQLFKLREDILKERSDKEEKEKQAVYERLRRLKETWSKHEADVKNRIKIICNKHGVEYLESVPFKGKPDNTLKINDEFIVFDAKSPGSDDLSNFPLYLRNQAESVSKYVKEENVRREVFLVVPTNTLDVVEQFEYKLSDYTVYVISIDALEPIILSLRKIEDYEFAEQLSPEERENICRVIGKFVHLSKRRIQIDGFFAKQFFELVYRSEADLPKDFLDKVIEFEKAEKLNPPIERRARQISNKELEIEIRERKTDAEQKGIEMDEALLTKNLNKLPLYTDKSTEDIQKDLFE
;
A
#
# COMPACT_ATOMS: atom_id res chain seq x y z
N MET A 1 -24.78 10.33 161.56
CA MET A 1 -24.01 10.00 162.78
C MET A 1 -23.95 11.28 163.60
N ASP A 2 -25.02 11.60 164.35
CA ASP A 2 -25.19 12.93 164.99
C ASP A 2 -24.70 13.01 166.44
N SER A 3 -24.20 11.91 167.02
CA SER A 3 -23.85 11.84 168.44
C SER A 3 -22.72 12.81 168.85
N GLY A 4 -21.77 13.10 167.94
CA GLY A 4 -20.62 13.95 168.26
C GLY A 4 -20.96 15.44 168.38
N ILE A 5 -21.82 15.95 167.48
CA ILE A 5 -22.30 17.34 167.54
C ILE A 5 -23.20 17.56 168.75
N ASP A 6 -24.00 16.56 169.10
CA ASP A 6 -24.89 16.62 170.26
C ASP A 6 -24.12 16.67 171.57
N ASN A 7 -22.99 15.95 171.71
CA ASN A 7 -22.10 16.06 172.87
C ASN A 7 -21.45 17.45 172.99
N ILE A 8 -21.02 18.05 171.87
CA ILE A 8 -20.45 19.41 171.84
C ILE A 8 -21.51 20.44 172.27
N LYS A 9 -22.72 20.32 171.73
CA LYS A 9 -23.87 21.16 172.13
C LYS A 9 -24.20 20.98 173.62
N LYS A 10 -24.14 19.75 174.14
CA LYS A 10 -24.41 19.43 175.55
C LYS A 10 -23.36 20.00 176.50
N LEU A 11 -22.06 19.92 176.17
CA LEU A 11 -20.99 20.61 176.92
C LEU A 11 -21.25 22.12 176.99
N PHE A 12 -21.56 22.73 175.86
CA PHE A 12 -21.76 24.18 175.78
C PHE A 12 -22.99 24.65 176.58
N ASN A 13 -24.06 23.85 176.58
CA ASN A 13 -25.24 24.10 177.41
C ASN A 13 -24.98 23.89 178.90
N ASP A 14 -24.30 22.80 179.29
CA ASP A 14 -23.96 22.53 180.69
C ASP A 14 -23.07 23.67 181.25
N LEU A 15 -22.06 24.14 180.50
CA LEU A 15 -21.18 25.26 180.88
C LEU A 15 -21.93 26.57 181.15
N LYS A 16 -23.03 26.85 180.44
CA LYS A 16 -23.83 28.08 180.60
C LYS A 16 -24.62 28.12 181.91
N THR A 17 -24.94 26.96 182.50
CA THR A 17 -25.86 26.87 183.65
C THR A 17 -25.17 26.71 185.02
N PHE A 18 -23.84 26.78 185.09
CA PHE A 18 -23.09 26.50 186.32
C PHE A 18 -23.30 27.54 187.43
N THR A 19 -23.75 27.07 188.61
CA THR A 19 -23.79 27.86 189.85
C THR A 19 -22.45 27.80 190.60
N LEU A 20 -22.27 28.66 191.61
CA LEU A 20 -21.01 28.79 192.36
C LEU A 20 -20.54 27.46 193.00
N TRP A 21 -21.47 26.61 193.45
CA TRP A 21 -21.17 25.30 194.05
C TRP A 21 -20.79 24.24 193.03
N ASP A 22 -21.38 24.28 191.83
CA ASP A 22 -21.05 23.36 190.75
C ASP A 22 -19.62 23.59 190.23
N ARG A 23 -19.11 24.83 190.34
CA ARG A 23 -17.70 25.17 190.05
C ARG A 23 -16.71 24.67 191.10
N LEU A 24 -17.15 24.33 192.31
CA LEU A 24 -16.28 23.87 193.40
C LEU A 24 -16.22 22.33 193.49
N PHE A 25 -17.30 21.62 193.14
CA PHE A 25 -17.40 20.17 193.39
C PHE A 25 -17.70 19.28 192.16
N HIS A 26 -18.07 19.82 190.98
CA HIS A 26 -18.48 19.03 189.80
C HIS A 26 -17.45 18.97 188.65
N TRP A 27 -16.17 19.35 188.90
CA TRP A 27 -15.10 19.38 187.90
C TRP A 27 -14.81 18.03 187.22
N GLY A 28 -15.06 16.91 187.90
CA GLY A 28 -14.88 15.57 187.33
C GLY A 28 -15.74 15.34 186.09
N ARG A 29 -17.01 15.74 186.14
CA ARG A 29 -17.98 15.57 185.03
C ARG A 29 -17.66 16.46 183.83
N ILE A 30 -17.28 17.72 184.07
CA ILE A 30 -16.89 18.66 183.01
C ILE A 30 -15.66 18.14 182.26
N ARG A 31 -14.67 17.60 183.01
CA ARG A 31 -13.47 17.02 182.41
C ARG A 31 -13.79 15.85 181.49
N THR A 32 -14.70 14.95 181.89
CA THR A 32 -15.11 13.83 181.04
C THR A 32 -15.78 14.31 179.76
N LEU A 33 -16.72 15.25 179.89
CA LEU A 33 -17.41 15.84 178.73
C LEU A 33 -16.46 16.61 177.80
N LEU A 34 -15.44 17.30 178.33
CA LEU A 34 -14.38 17.96 177.53
C LEU A 34 -13.52 16.96 176.75
N ILE A 35 -13.19 15.82 177.36
CA ILE A 35 -12.41 14.77 176.70
C ILE A 35 -13.24 14.11 175.59
N GLU A 36 -14.51 13.79 175.86
CA GLU A 36 -15.43 13.22 174.87
C GLU A 36 -15.64 14.18 173.68
N THR A 37 -15.88 15.46 173.95
CA THR A 37 -16.06 16.47 172.89
C THR A 37 -14.77 16.76 172.12
N SER A 38 -13.61 16.72 172.75
CA SER A 38 -12.31 16.81 172.08
C SER A 38 -12.07 15.63 171.12
N ALA A 39 -12.39 14.41 171.56
CA ALA A 39 -12.28 13.21 170.74
C ALA A 39 -13.24 13.26 169.55
N ASP A 40 -14.49 13.69 169.76
CA ASP A 40 -15.48 13.88 168.70
C ASP A 40 -15.05 14.98 167.70
N LEU A 41 -14.46 16.08 168.18
CA LEU A 41 -13.92 17.14 167.32
C LEU A 41 -12.73 16.64 166.48
N GLN A 42 -11.80 15.88 167.08
CA GLN A 42 -10.69 15.27 166.35
C GLN A 42 -11.17 14.30 165.27
N LYS A 43 -12.22 13.52 165.57
CA LYS A 43 -12.84 12.63 164.59
C LYS A 43 -13.45 13.43 163.43
N LEU A 44 -14.18 14.50 163.73
CA LEU A 44 -14.75 15.38 162.70
C LEU A 44 -13.67 16.02 161.82
N VAL A 45 -12.57 16.48 162.41
CA VAL A 45 -11.41 17.02 161.66
C VAL A 45 -10.79 15.94 160.76
N SER A 46 -10.68 14.70 161.25
CA SER A 46 -10.17 13.59 160.43
C SER A 46 -11.10 13.26 159.24
N GLU A 47 -12.42 13.32 159.44
CA GLU A 47 -13.41 13.11 158.38
C GLU A 47 -13.39 14.24 157.34
N VAL A 48 -13.27 15.49 157.79
CA VAL A 48 -13.11 16.66 156.89
C VAL A 48 -11.83 16.54 156.08
N ASN A 49 -10.71 16.16 156.69
CA ASN A 49 -9.45 15.95 155.97
C ASN A 49 -9.54 14.79 154.97
N ALA A 50 -10.23 13.70 155.30
CA ALA A 50 -10.46 12.59 154.39
C ALA A 50 -11.32 13.00 153.18
N LEU A 51 -12.42 13.72 153.43
CA LEU A 51 -13.28 14.26 152.37
C LEU A 51 -12.53 15.26 151.48
N GLN A 52 -11.67 16.09 152.06
CA GLN A 52 -10.85 17.03 151.30
C GLN A 52 -9.82 16.30 150.41
N ALA A 53 -9.21 15.23 150.91
CA ALA A 53 -8.32 14.38 150.13
C ALA A 53 -9.05 13.66 148.99
N ASP A 54 -10.28 13.19 149.22
CA ASP A 54 -11.08 12.55 148.18
C ASP A 54 -11.60 13.55 147.13
N ASN A 55 -11.97 14.77 147.53
CA ASN A 55 -12.29 15.84 146.59
C ASN A 55 -11.10 16.17 145.68
N LEU A 56 -9.87 16.24 146.20
CA LEU A 56 -8.67 16.44 145.39
C LEU A 56 -8.44 15.30 144.38
N LYS A 57 -8.71 14.04 144.76
CA LYS A 57 -8.62 12.89 143.84
C LYS A 57 -9.69 12.96 142.75
N LEU A 58 -10.92 13.36 143.11
CA LEU A 58 -12.02 13.53 142.17
C LEU A 58 -11.73 14.66 141.19
N GLU A 59 -11.22 15.80 141.66
CA GLU A 59 -10.77 16.92 140.83
C GLU A 59 -9.69 16.48 139.83
N GLY A 60 -8.66 15.77 140.29
CA GLY A 60 -7.63 15.23 139.40
C GLY A 60 -8.16 14.19 138.39
N SER A 61 -9.20 13.44 138.75
CA SER A 61 -9.84 12.49 137.82
C SER A 61 -10.70 13.22 136.78
N ILE A 62 -11.42 14.27 137.17
CA ILE A 62 -12.19 15.13 136.27
C ILE A 62 -11.26 15.82 135.26
N GLU A 63 -10.10 16.30 135.72
CA GLU A 63 -9.11 16.95 134.86
C GLU A 63 -8.57 15.99 133.78
N ARG A 64 -8.17 14.77 134.16
CA ARG A 64 -7.75 13.73 133.20
C ARG A 64 -8.84 13.39 132.19
N ILE A 65 -10.08 13.21 132.65
CA ILE A 65 -11.22 12.92 131.77
C ILE A 65 -11.45 14.09 130.78
N ASN A 66 -11.27 15.33 131.23
CA ASN A 66 -11.37 16.49 130.35
C ASN A 66 -10.25 16.55 129.33
N GLU A 67 -9.01 16.23 129.70
CA GLU A 67 -7.89 16.13 128.75
C GLU A 67 -8.13 15.05 127.70
N ASP A 68 -8.55 13.85 128.12
CA ASP A 68 -8.89 12.74 127.21
C ASP A 68 -10.04 13.12 126.27
N LYS A 69 -11.08 13.79 126.79
CA LYS A 69 -12.19 14.30 125.98
C LYS A 69 -11.71 15.27 124.91
N ILE A 70 -10.80 16.19 125.24
CA ILE A 70 -10.21 17.13 124.27
C ILE A 70 -9.40 16.38 123.21
N ASN A 71 -8.60 15.39 123.63
CA ASN A 71 -7.79 14.59 122.71
C ASN A 71 -8.67 13.76 121.74
N PHE A 72 -9.69 13.07 122.25
CA PHE A 72 -10.63 12.34 121.40
C PHE A 72 -11.42 13.26 120.46
N GLN A 73 -11.78 14.48 120.90
CA GLN A 73 -12.41 15.46 120.02
C GLN A 73 -11.50 15.86 118.85
N LYS A 74 -10.20 16.05 119.10
CA LYS A 74 -9.20 16.32 118.04
C LYS A 74 -9.08 15.14 117.07
N GLU A 75 -8.97 13.91 117.59
CA GLU A 75 -8.89 12.71 116.74
C GLU A 75 -10.13 12.54 115.88
N ILE A 76 -11.32 12.74 116.43
CA ILE A 76 -12.59 12.71 115.68
C ILE A 76 -12.57 13.76 114.56
N SER A 77 -12.05 14.96 114.83
CA SER A 77 -11.95 16.01 113.80
C SER A 77 -11.03 15.59 112.65
N VAL A 78 -9.86 15.05 112.96
CA VAL A 78 -8.89 14.57 111.93
C VAL A 78 -9.46 13.39 111.14
N LEU A 79 -10.13 12.45 111.80
CA LEU A 79 -10.75 11.31 111.13
C LEU A 79 -11.89 11.73 110.21
N LYS A 80 -12.70 12.74 110.61
CA LYS A 80 -13.73 13.32 109.74
C LYS A 80 -13.13 13.94 108.49
N GLU A 81 -12.07 14.74 108.62
CA GLU A 81 -11.40 15.36 107.48
C GLU A 81 -10.82 14.31 106.52
N LYS A 82 -10.18 13.25 107.06
CA LYS A 82 -9.69 12.13 106.24
C LYS A 82 -10.83 11.42 105.52
N ASN A 83 -11.94 11.17 106.21
CA ASN A 83 -13.11 10.53 105.62
C ASN A 83 -13.71 11.38 104.48
N ASP A 84 -13.81 12.69 104.67
CA ASP A 84 -14.27 13.62 103.63
C ASP A 84 -13.34 13.63 102.41
N ASN A 85 -12.03 13.58 102.64
CA ASN A 85 -11.04 13.49 101.56
C ASN A 85 -11.13 12.14 100.81
N TYR A 86 -11.29 11.02 101.53
CA TYR A 86 -11.49 9.72 100.89
C TYR A 86 -12.81 9.66 100.10
N LEU A 87 -13.88 10.29 100.61
CA LEU A 87 -15.15 10.39 99.90
C LEU A 87 -14.97 11.18 98.59
N LYS A 88 -14.33 12.35 98.65
CA LYS A 88 -14.01 13.15 97.44
C LYS A 88 -13.21 12.34 96.43
N ARG A 89 -12.13 11.68 96.86
CA ARG A 89 -11.31 10.86 95.96
C ARG A 89 -12.09 9.69 95.37
N GLY A 90 -12.96 9.06 96.15
CA GLY A 90 -13.86 8.01 95.67
C GLY A 90 -14.81 8.50 94.59
N THR A 91 -15.37 9.71 94.75
CA THR A 91 -16.22 10.32 93.72
C THR A 91 -15.47 10.71 92.46
N GLU A 92 -14.24 11.25 92.58
CA GLU A 92 -13.38 11.56 91.44
C GLU A 92 -13.03 10.31 90.64
N LEU A 93 -12.59 9.24 91.31
CA LEU A 93 -12.24 7.97 90.67
C LEU A 93 -13.47 7.32 90.00
N ALA A 94 -14.65 7.43 90.60
CA ALA A 94 -15.89 6.97 89.98
C ALA A 94 -16.20 7.72 88.68
N ASN A 95 -16.05 9.05 88.69
CA ASN A 95 -16.24 9.88 87.51
C ASN A 95 -15.19 9.60 86.42
N GLU A 96 -13.91 9.46 86.78
CA GLU A 96 -12.84 9.08 85.85
C GLU A 96 -13.11 7.72 85.21
N LYS A 97 -13.53 6.72 86.01
CA LYS A 97 -13.88 5.39 85.52
C LYS A 97 -15.03 5.44 84.51
N GLU A 98 -16.06 6.22 84.78
CA GLU A 98 -17.20 6.36 83.87
C GLU A 98 -16.81 7.08 82.57
N ALA A 99 -15.95 8.10 82.65
CA ALA A 99 -15.41 8.78 81.48
C ALA A 99 -14.54 7.84 80.61
N PHE A 100 -13.68 7.03 81.23
CA PHE A 100 -12.88 6.04 80.50
C PHE A 100 -13.75 4.96 79.86
N LYS A 101 -14.78 4.48 80.57
CA LYS A 101 -15.72 3.50 80.03
C LYS A 101 -16.44 4.04 78.80
N SER A 102 -16.93 5.28 78.87
CA SER A 102 -17.57 5.97 77.73
C SER A 102 -16.61 6.11 76.54
N LYS A 103 -15.33 6.39 76.78
CA LYS A 103 -14.31 6.49 75.73
C LYS A 103 -14.00 5.13 75.09
N VAL A 104 -13.94 4.07 75.88
CA VAL A 104 -13.76 2.70 75.38
C VAL A 104 -14.93 2.31 74.49
N ASP A 105 -16.17 2.58 74.92
CA ASP A 105 -17.37 2.27 74.12
C ASP A 105 -17.39 3.05 72.79
N LEU A 106 -16.93 4.31 72.79
CA LEU A 106 -16.81 5.10 71.56
C LEU A 106 -15.76 4.52 70.60
N LEU A 107 -14.57 4.22 71.12
CA LEU A 107 -13.48 3.66 70.32
C LEU A 107 -13.84 2.28 69.74
N ASP A 108 -14.58 1.47 70.49
CA ASP A 108 -15.01 0.15 70.02
C ASP A 108 -16.02 0.27 68.87
N ARG A 109 -16.96 1.23 68.95
CA ARG A 109 -17.87 1.56 67.83
C ARG A 109 -17.11 2.06 66.60
N GLU A 110 -16.13 2.95 66.79
CA GLU A 110 -15.30 3.44 65.69
C GLU A 110 -14.48 2.32 65.04
N CYS A 111 -13.89 1.43 65.86
CA CYS A 111 -13.20 0.24 65.38
C CYS A 111 -14.14 -0.69 64.60
N GLY A 112 -15.38 -0.88 65.05
CA GLY A 112 -16.40 -1.61 64.32
C GLY A 112 -16.69 -0.98 62.95
N ARG A 113 -16.95 0.33 62.93
CA ARG A 113 -17.24 1.09 61.70
C ARG A 113 -16.08 1.04 60.70
N LEU A 114 -14.85 1.26 61.16
CA LEU A 114 -13.65 1.22 60.32
C LEU A 114 -13.39 -0.18 59.76
N ARG A 115 -13.66 -1.24 60.54
CA ARG A 115 -13.56 -2.62 60.05
C ARG A 115 -14.57 -2.89 58.94
N GLU A 116 -15.80 -2.44 59.09
CA GLU A 116 -16.84 -2.60 58.06
C GLU A 116 -16.48 -1.82 56.78
N GLU A 117 -16.01 -0.58 56.92
CA GLU A 117 -15.56 0.24 55.80
C GLU A 117 -14.39 -0.42 55.03
N ILE A 118 -13.40 -0.97 55.74
CA ILE A 118 -12.29 -1.71 55.13
C ILE A 118 -12.79 -2.95 54.37
N LEU A 119 -13.75 -3.68 54.92
CA LEU A 119 -14.33 -4.85 54.24
C LEU A 119 -15.05 -4.45 52.95
N GLN A 120 -15.85 -3.38 52.99
CA GLN A 120 -16.54 -2.86 51.80
C GLN A 120 -15.56 -2.37 50.73
N LEU A 121 -14.52 -1.62 51.12
CA LEU A 121 -13.49 -1.14 50.20
C LEU A 121 -12.72 -2.30 49.56
N LYS A 122 -12.36 -3.33 50.32
CA LYS A 122 -11.70 -4.53 49.78
C LYS A 122 -12.60 -5.29 48.81
N ALA A 123 -13.88 -5.47 49.13
CA ALA A 123 -14.83 -6.12 48.23
C ALA A 123 -14.99 -5.34 46.91
N LYS A 124 -15.06 -4.00 46.99
CA LYS A 124 -15.16 -3.12 45.83
C LYS A 124 -13.89 -3.12 44.99
N GLU A 125 -12.71 -3.19 45.62
CA GLU A 125 -11.43 -3.34 44.93
C GLU A 125 -11.35 -4.66 44.16
N GLU A 126 -11.71 -5.77 44.81
CA GLU A 126 -11.72 -7.09 44.17
C GLU A 126 -12.71 -7.13 42.99
N GLN A 127 -13.91 -6.56 43.17
CA GLN A 127 -14.86 -6.43 42.08
C GLN A 127 -14.28 -5.63 40.90
N ARG A 128 -13.70 -4.45 41.15
CA ARG A 128 -13.06 -3.63 40.11
C ARG A 128 -11.94 -4.40 39.39
N ARG A 129 -11.14 -5.16 40.14
CA ARG A 129 -10.07 -5.98 39.57
C ARG A 129 -10.62 -7.06 38.65
N THR A 130 -11.68 -7.78 39.07
CA THR A 130 -12.31 -8.80 38.21
C THR A 130 -12.96 -8.21 36.96
N GLU A 131 -13.56 -7.02 37.05
CA GLU A 131 -14.14 -6.31 35.92
C GLU A 131 -13.05 -5.85 34.94
N TYR A 132 -11.94 -5.33 35.47
CA TYR A 132 -10.76 -4.96 34.68
C TYR A 132 -10.16 -6.17 33.96
N ASP A 133 -9.95 -7.29 34.66
CA ASP A 133 -9.41 -8.52 34.05
C ASP A 133 -10.33 -9.06 32.95
N LYS A 134 -11.66 -8.97 33.12
CA LYS A 134 -12.63 -9.32 32.06
C LYS A 134 -12.50 -8.40 30.85
N ALA A 135 -12.44 -7.09 31.07
CA ALA A 135 -12.30 -6.10 29.99
C ALA A 135 -10.98 -6.28 29.24
N VAL A 136 -9.88 -6.50 29.95
CA VAL A 136 -8.56 -6.78 29.36
C VAL A 136 -8.61 -8.05 28.52
N ASN A 137 -9.19 -9.13 29.03
CA ASN A 137 -9.35 -10.37 28.26
C ASN A 137 -10.21 -10.19 27.01
N GLN A 138 -11.27 -9.38 27.06
CA GLN A 138 -12.09 -9.04 25.89
C GLN A 138 -11.28 -8.25 24.85
N LEU A 139 -10.48 -7.26 25.30
CA LEU A 139 -9.61 -6.49 24.42
C LEU A 139 -8.52 -7.35 23.76
N PHE A 140 -7.94 -8.31 24.49
CA PHE A 140 -6.98 -9.25 23.92
C PHE A 140 -7.61 -10.10 22.82
N LYS A 141 -8.81 -10.65 23.05
CA LYS A 141 -9.55 -11.42 22.04
C LYS A 141 -9.86 -10.57 20.80
N LEU A 142 -10.41 -9.37 21.00
CA LEU A 142 -10.70 -8.46 19.89
C LEU A 142 -9.44 -8.10 19.08
N ARG A 143 -8.32 -7.86 19.77
CA ARG A 143 -7.04 -7.60 19.10
C ARG A 143 -6.58 -8.81 18.28
N GLU A 144 -6.70 -10.02 18.81
CA GLU A 144 -6.33 -11.25 18.09
C GLU A 144 -7.20 -11.45 16.84
N ASP A 145 -8.51 -11.23 16.96
CA ASP A 145 -9.47 -11.33 15.85
C ASP A 145 -9.15 -10.31 14.74
N ILE A 146 -8.86 -9.05 15.10
CA ILE A 146 -8.44 -8.02 14.14
C ILE A 146 -7.13 -8.38 13.43
N LEU A 147 -6.16 -8.92 14.17
CA LEU A 147 -4.88 -9.34 13.57
C LEU A 147 -5.06 -10.51 12.60
N LYS A 148 -5.90 -11.49 12.95
CA LYS A 148 -6.26 -12.60 12.04
C LYS A 148 -6.99 -12.09 10.80
N GLU A 149 -8.00 -11.25 10.96
CA GLU A 149 -8.76 -10.70 9.83
C GLU A 149 -7.87 -9.91 8.86
N ARG A 150 -6.94 -9.10 9.37
CA ARG A 150 -5.96 -8.39 8.54
C ARG A 150 -5.05 -9.35 7.80
N SER A 151 -4.51 -10.36 8.48
CA SER A 151 -3.65 -11.38 7.87
C SER A 151 -4.41 -12.16 6.78
N ASP A 152 -5.65 -12.56 7.04
CA ASP A 152 -6.48 -13.28 6.08
C ASP A 152 -6.83 -12.43 4.87
N LYS A 153 -7.07 -11.13 5.08
CA LYS A 153 -7.32 -10.18 3.98
C LYS A 153 -6.08 -9.99 3.11
N GLU A 154 -4.91 -9.78 3.71
CA GLU A 154 -3.66 -9.67 2.97
C GLU A 154 -3.35 -10.95 2.18
N GLU A 155 -3.59 -12.12 2.76
CA GLU A 155 -3.38 -13.40 2.08
C GLU A 155 -4.36 -13.58 0.92
N LYS A 156 -5.65 -13.25 1.10
CA LYS A 156 -6.65 -13.28 0.02
C LYS A 156 -6.31 -12.33 -1.13
N GLU A 157 -5.84 -11.12 -0.82
CA GLU A 157 -5.42 -10.15 -1.84
C GLU A 157 -4.19 -10.67 -2.62
N LYS A 158 -3.19 -11.22 -1.93
CA LYS A 158 -2.01 -11.84 -2.57
C LYS A 158 -2.41 -13.02 -3.45
N GLN A 159 -3.29 -13.89 -2.97
CA GLN A 159 -3.79 -15.03 -3.74
C GLN A 159 -4.57 -14.58 -4.97
N ALA A 160 -5.44 -13.58 -4.85
CA ALA A 160 -6.19 -13.03 -6.00
C ALA A 160 -5.26 -12.44 -7.07
N VAL A 161 -4.21 -11.71 -6.65
CA VAL A 161 -3.19 -11.18 -7.58
C VAL A 161 -2.40 -12.31 -8.23
N TYR A 162 -2.00 -13.33 -7.46
CA TYR A 162 -1.27 -14.48 -7.98
C TYR A 162 -2.11 -15.28 -8.99
N GLU A 163 -3.38 -15.56 -8.68
CA GLU A 163 -4.30 -16.22 -9.59
C GLU A 163 -4.54 -15.40 -10.86
N ARG A 164 -4.69 -14.07 -10.74
CA ARG A 164 -4.82 -13.19 -11.90
C ARG A 164 -3.59 -13.27 -12.80
N LEU A 165 -2.39 -13.15 -12.22
CA LEU A 165 -1.12 -13.27 -12.96
C LEU A 165 -0.95 -14.64 -13.61
N ARG A 166 -1.35 -15.70 -12.92
CA ARG A 166 -1.32 -17.06 -13.46
C ARG A 166 -2.26 -17.21 -14.66
N ARG A 167 -3.51 -16.73 -14.55
CA ARG A 167 -4.49 -16.75 -15.65
C ARG A 167 -3.99 -15.97 -16.86
N LEU A 168 -3.38 -14.80 -16.66
CA LEU A 168 -2.79 -14.01 -17.74
C LEU A 168 -1.66 -14.76 -18.47
N LYS A 169 -0.75 -15.40 -17.73
CA LYS A 169 0.31 -16.24 -18.32
C LYS A 169 -0.26 -17.45 -19.06
N GLU A 170 -1.29 -18.09 -18.51
CA GLU A 170 -1.97 -19.20 -19.17
C GLU A 170 -2.64 -18.76 -20.48
N THR A 171 -3.30 -17.61 -20.52
CA THR A 171 -3.90 -17.07 -21.75
C THR A 171 -2.85 -16.76 -22.81
N TRP A 172 -1.70 -16.19 -22.42
CA TRP A 172 -0.59 -15.93 -23.34
C TRP A 172 0.00 -17.23 -23.91
N SER A 173 0.33 -18.18 -23.05
CA SER A 173 0.88 -19.47 -23.47
C SER A 173 -0.10 -20.27 -24.33
N LYS A 174 -1.40 -20.18 -24.04
CA LYS A 174 -2.45 -20.77 -24.89
C LYS A 174 -2.47 -20.11 -26.27
N HIS A 175 -2.49 -18.79 -26.34
CA HIS A 175 -2.50 -18.09 -27.64
C HIS A 175 -1.28 -18.42 -28.49
N GLU A 176 -0.08 -18.40 -27.91
CA GLU A 176 1.16 -18.76 -28.61
C GLU A 176 1.12 -20.21 -29.14
N ALA A 177 0.67 -21.15 -28.30
CA ALA A 177 0.50 -22.54 -28.69
C ALA A 177 -0.57 -22.72 -29.77
N ASP A 178 -1.68 -22.00 -29.68
CA ASP A 178 -2.78 -22.03 -30.64
C ASP A 178 -2.34 -21.51 -32.02
N VAL A 179 -1.61 -20.38 -32.06
CA VAL A 179 -1.02 -19.83 -33.29
C VAL A 179 -0.04 -20.84 -33.90
N LYS A 180 0.85 -21.40 -33.08
CA LYS A 180 1.83 -22.40 -33.54
C LYS A 180 1.15 -23.65 -34.13
N ASN A 181 0.15 -24.19 -33.45
CA ASN A 181 -0.61 -25.34 -33.92
C ASN A 181 -1.36 -25.01 -35.22
N ARG A 182 -1.98 -23.82 -35.29
CA ARG A 182 -2.71 -23.38 -36.48
C ARG A 182 -1.79 -23.24 -37.69
N ILE A 183 -0.63 -22.62 -37.53
CA ILE A 183 0.38 -22.49 -38.60
C ILE A 183 0.84 -23.88 -39.05
N LYS A 184 1.19 -24.80 -38.14
CA LYS A 184 1.58 -26.18 -38.49
C LYS A 184 0.50 -26.90 -39.31
N ILE A 185 -0.77 -26.77 -38.92
CA ILE A 185 -1.89 -27.36 -39.66
C ILE A 185 -2.00 -26.77 -41.08
N ILE A 186 -1.89 -25.44 -41.21
CA ILE A 186 -1.94 -24.74 -42.49
C ILE A 186 -0.77 -25.19 -43.39
N CYS A 187 0.44 -25.24 -42.85
CA CYS A 187 1.64 -25.68 -43.55
C CYS A 187 1.51 -27.13 -44.06
N ASN A 188 1.06 -28.05 -43.21
CA ASN A 188 0.84 -29.45 -43.59
C ASN A 188 -0.26 -29.58 -44.66
N LYS A 189 -1.34 -28.80 -44.56
CA LYS A 189 -2.46 -28.82 -45.50
C LYS A 189 -2.06 -28.29 -46.88
N HIS A 190 -1.23 -27.26 -46.92
CA HIS A 190 -0.86 -26.54 -48.15
C HIS A 190 0.58 -26.79 -48.59
N GLY A 191 1.27 -27.79 -48.05
CA GLY A 191 2.62 -28.18 -48.48
C GLY A 191 3.70 -27.10 -48.31
N VAL A 192 3.55 -26.21 -47.33
CA VAL A 192 4.54 -25.17 -47.01
C VAL A 192 5.50 -25.70 -45.94
N GLU A 193 6.80 -25.43 -46.08
CA GLU A 193 7.80 -25.89 -45.11
C GLU A 193 7.79 -25.04 -43.84
N TYR A 194 7.50 -25.66 -42.69
CA TYR A 194 7.55 -25.04 -41.37
C TYR A 194 8.88 -25.38 -40.67
N LEU A 195 9.56 -24.38 -40.14
CA LEU A 195 10.84 -24.55 -39.46
C LEU A 195 10.69 -24.40 -37.95
N GLU A 196 11.04 -25.44 -37.20
CA GLU A 196 11.06 -25.41 -35.73
C GLU A 196 12.30 -24.71 -35.17
N SER A 197 13.41 -24.73 -35.90
CA SER A 197 14.65 -24.06 -35.54
C SER A 197 15.20 -23.32 -36.75
N VAL A 198 15.44 -22.02 -36.59
CA VAL A 198 16.00 -21.18 -37.65
C VAL A 198 17.54 -21.21 -37.63
N PRO A 199 18.20 -21.10 -38.79
CA PRO A 199 19.66 -21.10 -38.89
C PRO A 199 20.32 -19.75 -38.56
N PHE A 200 19.52 -18.71 -38.26
CA PHE A 200 19.99 -17.35 -38.01
C PHE A 200 19.82 -16.90 -36.55
N LYS A 201 20.43 -15.76 -36.18
CA LYS A 201 20.43 -15.28 -34.79
C LYS A 201 19.08 -14.66 -34.39
N GLY A 202 18.22 -15.49 -33.81
CA GLY A 202 16.94 -15.07 -33.25
C GLY A 202 16.08 -16.28 -32.93
N LYS A 203 15.15 -16.15 -31.97
CA LYS A 203 14.11 -17.17 -31.73
C LYS A 203 12.75 -16.56 -32.07
N PRO A 204 12.43 -16.41 -33.36
CA PRO A 204 11.05 -16.12 -33.76
C PRO A 204 10.13 -17.28 -33.32
N ASP A 205 8.89 -16.96 -32.95
CA ASP A 205 7.94 -17.98 -32.46
C ASP A 205 7.59 -18.99 -33.56
N ASN A 206 7.39 -18.51 -34.78
CA ASN A 206 7.09 -19.33 -35.95
C ASN A 206 7.84 -18.79 -37.19
N THR A 207 8.37 -19.70 -38.00
CA THR A 207 9.05 -19.34 -39.26
C THR A 207 8.68 -20.33 -40.36
N LEU A 208 8.35 -19.79 -41.52
CA LEU A 208 8.05 -20.55 -42.73
C LEU A 208 9.18 -20.35 -43.72
N LYS A 209 9.46 -21.38 -44.52
CA LYS A 209 10.34 -21.29 -45.67
C LYS A 209 9.50 -21.35 -46.94
N ILE A 210 9.59 -20.30 -47.76
CA ILE A 210 8.92 -20.18 -49.06
C ILE A 210 9.94 -19.61 -50.04
N ASN A 211 10.18 -20.27 -51.17
CA ASN A 211 11.16 -19.87 -52.18
C ASN A 211 12.56 -19.51 -51.61
N ASP A 212 13.12 -20.37 -50.74
CA ASP A 212 14.40 -20.14 -50.04
C ASP A 212 14.50 -18.89 -49.15
N GLU A 213 13.40 -18.15 -48.95
CA GLU A 213 13.28 -17.08 -47.98
C GLU A 213 12.57 -17.54 -46.70
N PHE A 214 13.02 -17.00 -45.56
CA PHE A 214 12.40 -17.19 -44.25
C PHE A 214 11.40 -16.08 -43.95
N ILE A 215 10.15 -16.46 -43.72
CA ILE A 215 9.06 -15.55 -43.35
C ILE A 215 8.73 -15.75 -41.87
N VAL A 216 8.79 -14.67 -41.10
CA VAL A 216 8.61 -14.70 -39.64
C VAL A 216 7.18 -14.35 -39.25
N PHE A 217 6.59 -15.20 -38.41
CA PHE A 217 5.30 -15.00 -37.76
C PHE A 217 5.51 -15.02 -36.24
N ASP A 218 5.45 -13.86 -35.60
CA ASP A 218 5.69 -13.69 -34.16
C ASP A 218 4.36 -13.50 -33.43
N ALA A 219 4.05 -14.32 -32.42
CA ALA A 219 2.76 -14.27 -31.74
C ALA A 219 2.79 -13.23 -30.62
N LYS A 220 1.85 -12.28 -30.61
CA LYS A 220 1.77 -11.20 -29.63
C LYS A 220 0.38 -11.14 -29.03
N SER A 221 0.30 -11.30 -27.71
CA SER A 221 -0.94 -11.09 -26.96
C SER A 221 -0.79 -9.95 -25.95
N PRO A 222 -1.89 -9.28 -25.57
CA PRO A 222 -1.88 -8.34 -24.47
C PRO A 222 -1.54 -9.06 -23.16
N GLY A 223 -0.74 -8.40 -22.32
CA GLY A 223 -0.35 -8.92 -21.01
C GLY A 223 -1.36 -8.63 -19.89
N SER A 224 -2.45 -7.91 -20.18
CA SER A 224 -3.48 -7.47 -19.24
C SER A 224 -4.86 -7.40 -19.88
N ASP A 225 -5.92 -7.46 -19.07
CA ASP A 225 -7.31 -7.24 -19.52
C ASP A 225 -7.53 -5.82 -20.03
N ASP A 226 -6.73 -4.87 -19.54
CA ASP A 226 -6.71 -3.51 -20.08
C ASP A 226 -5.92 -3.51 -21.39
N LEU A 227 -6.64 -3.28 -22.48
CA LEU A 227 -6.11 -3.27 -23.85
C LEU A 227 -5.55 -1.90 -24.26
N SER A 228 -5.71 -0.86 -23.42
CA SER A 228 -5.32 0.52 -23.76
C SER A 228 -3.83 0.67 -24.11
N ASN A 229 -2.97 -0.14 -23.48
CA ASN A 229 -1.52 -0.12 -23.73
C ASN A 229 -1.07 -1.04 -24.87
N PHE A 230 -1.97 -1.82 -25.45
CA PHE A 230 -1.64 -2.83 -26.45
C PHE A 230 -1.09 -2.23 -27.76
N PRO A 231 -1.64 -1.12 -28.31
CA PRO A 231 -1.08 -0.49 -29.51
C PRO A 231 0.37 0.01 -29.31
N LEU A 232 0.67 0.58 -28.13
CA LEU A 232 2.02 1.01 -27.79
C LEU A 232 2.98 -0.18 -27.68
N TYR A 233 2.50 -1.28 -27.08
CA TYR A 233 3.25 -2.53 -27.02
C TYR A 233 3.56 -3.08 -28.42
N LEU A 234 2.59 -3.12 -29.33
CA LEU A 234 2.78 -3.58 -30.71
C LEU A 234 3.80 -2.73 -31.47
N ARG A 235 3.76 -1.41 -31.30
CA ARG A 235 4.77 -0.50 -31.87
C ARG A 235 6.19 -0.83 -31.40
N ASN A 236 6.38 -1.02 -30.10
CA ASN A 236 7.69 -1.39 -29.52
C ASN A 236 8.15 -2.77 -30.01
N GLN A 237 7.22 -3.73 -30.16
CA GLN A 237 7.54 -5.04 -30.71
C GLN A 237 7.93 -4.94 -32.19
N ALA A 238 7.26 -4.11 -32.99
CA ALA A 238 7.59 -3.88 -34.39
C ALA A 238 9.03 -3.34 -34.55
N GLU A 239 9.48 -2.43 -33.68
CA GLU A 239 10.88 -1.96 -33.68
C GLU A 239 11.87 -3.07 -33.29
N SER A 240 11.47 -3.96 -32.37
CA SER A 240 12.31 -5.07 -31.90
C SER A 240 12.52 -6.18 -32.94
N VAL A 241 11.66 -6.24 -33.96
CA VAL A 241 11.73 -7.19 -35.08
C VAL A 241 12.95 -6.93 -35.98
N SER A 242 13.56 -5.74 -35.92
CA SER A 242 14.83 -5.42 -36.62
C SER A 242 15.96 -6.42 -36.38
N LYS A 243 15.91 -7.22 -35.30
CA LYS A 243 16.88 -8.29 -35.04
C LYS A 243 16.81 -9.44 -36.04
N TYR A 244 15.65 -9.71 -36.64
CA TYR A 244 15.46 -10.80 -37.61
C TYR A 244 15.82 -10.36 -39.03
N VAL A 245 15.42 -9.14 -39.41
CA VAL A 245 15.56 -8.65 -40.81
C VAL A 245 17.01 -8.32 -41.20
N LYS A 246 17.94 -8.28 -40.24
CA LYS A 246 19.37 -8.10 -40.51
C LYS A 246 20.06 -9.38 -41.02
N GLU A 247 19.42 -10.52 -40.85
CA GLU A 247 19.97 -11.82 -41.22
C GLU A 247 19.68 -12.13 -42.69
N GLU A 248 20.56 -12.89 -43.34
CA GLU A 248 20.42 -13.23 -44.76
C GLU A 248 19.22 -14.15 -45.01
N ASN A 249 18.58 -13.96 -46.17
CA ASN A 249 17.40 -14.71 -46.62
C ASN A 249 16.15 -14.58 -45.73
N VAL A 250 16.10 -13.60 -44.81
CA VAL A 250 14.85 -13.27 -44.10
C VAL A 250 14.09 -12.22 -44.92
N ARG A 251 12.82 -12.51 -45.22
CA ARG A 251 11.96 -11.58 -45.95
C ARG A 251 11.80 -10.28 -45.15
N ARG A 252 11.80 -9.13 -45.84
CA ARG A 252 11.65 -7.80 -45.22
C ARG A 252 10.24 -7.50 -44.72
N GLU A 253 9.32 -8.44 -44.86
CA GLU A 253 7.95 -8.36 -44.37
C GLU A 253 7.79 -9.34 -43.22
N VAL A 254 7.44 -8.83 -42.03
CA VAL A 254 7.27 -9.63 -40.83
C VAL A 254 5.85 -9.49 -40.30
N PHE A 255 5.28 -10.59 -39.81
CA PHE A 255 3.89 -10.65 -39.37
C PHE A 255 3.81 -10.82 -37.85
N LEU A 256 3.21 -9.85 -37.16
CA LEU A 256 2.83 -9.97 -35.76
C LEU A 256 1.41 -10.53 -35.68
N VAL A 257 1.26 -11.72 -35.11
CA VAL A 257 -0.02 -12.42 -35.02
C VAL A 257 -0.66 -12.08 -33.68
N VAL A 258 -1.86 -11.48 -33.71
CA VAL A 258 -2.60 -11.06 -32.52
C VAL A 258 -3.93 -11.79 -32.37
N PRO A 259 -4.48 -11.91 -31.15
CA PRO A 259 -5.81 -12.44 -30.94
C PRO A 259 -6.91 -11.58 -31.57
N THR A 260 -7.96 -12.19 -32.12
CA THR A 260 -9.05 -11.48 -32.83
C THR A 260 -9.79 -10.48 -31.94
N ASN A 261 -9.92 -10.76 -30.63
CA ASN A 261 -10.57 -9.86 -29.67
C ASN A 261 -9.77 -8.58 -29.34
N THR A 262 -8.55 -8.44 -29.88
CA THR A 262 -7.70 -7.26 -29.65
C THR A 262 -7.75 -6.25 -30.80
N LEU A 263 -8.36 -6.64 -31.94
CA LEU A 263 -8.40 -5.83 -33.15
C LEU A 263 -9.13 -4.50 -32.96
N ASP A 264 -10.15 -4.45 -32.09
CA ASP A 264 -10.94 -3.25 -31.82
C ASP A 264 -10.12 -2.07 -31.26
N VAL A 265 -8.98 -2.38 -30.63
CA VAL A 265 -8.09 -1.39 -30.00
C VAL A 265 -6.89 -1.07 -30.88
N VAL A 266 -6.64 -1.86 -31.94
CA VAL A 266 -5.52 -1.66 -32.86
C VAL A 266 -5.99 -0.75 -34.01
N GLU A 267 -5.51 0.49 -34.01
CA GLU A 267 -5.81 1.44 -35.11
C GLU A 267 -4.87 1.27 -36.31
N GLN A 268 -3.63 0.82 -36.07
CA GLN A 268 -2.57 0.72 -37.08
C GLN A 268 -2.15 -0.73 -37.27
N PHE A 269 -2.38 -1.26 -38.47
CA PHE A 269 -2.04 -2.64 -38.85
C PHE A 269 -0.77 -2.76 -39.69
N GLU A 270 -0.16 -1.64 -40.07
CA GLU A 270 1.04 -1.59 -40.89
C GLU A 270 2.04 -0.59 -40.30
N TYR A 271 3.24 -1.07 -39.98
CA TYR A 271 4.37 -0.26 -39.53
C TYR A 271 5.47 -0.30 -40.60
N LYS A 272 5.58 0.79 -41.37
CA LYS A 272 6.64 0.99 -42.37
C LYS A 272 7.88 1.55 -41.68
N LEU A 273 8.91 0.73 -41.56
CA LEU A 273 10.23 1.14 -41.08
C LEU A 273 11.17 1.26 -42.29
N SER A 274 12.32 1.91 -42.13
CA SER A 274 13.18 2.27 -43.28
C SER A 274 13.59 1.07 -44.14
N ASP A 275 13.87 -0.08 -43.51
CA ASP A 275 14.45 -1.25 -44.19
C ASP A 275 13.48 -2.44 -44.29
N TYR A 276 12.33 -2.38 -43.60
CA TYR A 276 11.39 -3.49 -43.46
C TYR A 276 9.98 -3.02 -43.07
N THR A 277 8.99 -3.87 -43.33
CA THR A 277 7.58 -3.59 -42.99
C THR A 277 7.06 -4.65 -42.04
N VAL A 278 6.38 -4.21 -40.98
CA VAL A 278 5.73 -5.10 -40.01
C VAL A 278 4.22 -4.98 -40.15
N TYR A 279 3.56 -6.11 -40.41
CA TYR A 279 2.11 -6.20 -40.48
C TYR A 279 1.56 -6.83 -39.21
N VAL A 280 0.51 -6.24 -38.64
CA VAL A 280 -0.25 -6.80 -37.53
C VAL A 280 -1.45 -7.55 -38.12
N ILE A 281 -1.55 -8.84 -37.85
CA ILE A 281 -2.55 -9.73 -38.44
C ILE A 281 -3.25 -10.53 -37.35
N SER A 282 -4.52 -10.87 -37.56
CA SER A 282 -5.23 -11.75 -36.64
C SER A 282 -4.89 -13.23 -36.89
N ILE A 283 -5.15 -14.08 -35.90
CA ILE A 283 -5.04 -15.54 -36.05
C ILE A 283 -5.90 -16.09 -37.21
N ASP A 284 -7.05 -15.46 -37.48
CA ASP A 284 -7.97 -15.88 -38.54
C ASP A 284 -7.42 -15.58 -39.95
N ALA A 285 -6.57 -14.55 -40.07
CA ALA A 285 -5.95 -14.14 -41.33
C ALA A 285 -4.72 -14.98 -41.73
N LEU A 286 -4.25 -15.90 -40.87
CA LEU A 286 -3.04 -16.70 -41.14
C LEU A 286 -3.15 -17.54 -42.43
N GLU A 287 -4.25 -18.28 -42.60
CA GLU A 287 -4.43 -19.16 -43.76
C GLU A 287 -4.46 -18.40 -45.10
N PRO A 288 -5.25 -17.32 -45.28
CA PRO A 288 -5.24 -16.57 -46.53
C PRO A 288 -3.90 -15.87 -46.81
N ILE A 289 -3.19 -15.39 -45.78
CA ILE A 289 -1.88 -14.74 -45.96
C ILE A 289 -0.83 -15.77 -46.40
N ILE A 290 -0.74 -16.92 -45.74
CA ILE A 290 0.21 -17.98 -46.11
C ILE A 290 -0.06 -18.47 -47.54
N LEU A 291 -1.34 -18.63 -47.91
CA LEU A 291 -1.72 -18.97 -49.28
C LEU A 291 -1.37 -17.89 -50.29
N SER A 292 -1.52 -16.61 -49.94
CA SER A 292 -1.13 -15.50 -50.81
C SER A 292 0.38 -15.48 -51.02
N LEU A 293 1.17 -15.71 -49.98
CA LEU A 293 2.63 -15.79 -50.06
C LEU A 293 3.09 -16.96 -50.93
N ARG A 294 2.44 -18.12 -50.80
CA ARG A 294 2.67 -19.28 -51.67
C ARG A 294 2.24 -19.03 -53.12
N LYS A 295 1.13 -18.32 -53.35
CA LYS A 295 0.73 -17.96 -54.72
C LYS A 295 1.74 -17.02 -55.39
N ILE A 296 2.37 -16.12 -54.63
CA ILE A 296 3.43 -15.25 -55.19
C ILE A 296 4.62 -16.11 -55.67
N GLU A 297 4.95 -17.19 -54.97
CA GLU A 297 5.90 -18.20 -55.45
C GLU A 297 5.42 -18.82 -56.79
N ASP A 298 4.16 -19.21 -56.92
CA ASP A 298 3.61 -19.72 -58.20
C ASP A 298 3.69 -18.70 -59.36
N TYR A 299 3.58 -17.39 -59.09
CA TYR A 299 3.70 -16.33 -60.12
C TYR A 299 5.15 -16.02 -60.50
N GLU A 300 6.12 -16.27 -59.62
CA GLU A 300 7.55 -16.22 -59.97
C GLU A 300 7.96 -17.42 -60.85
N PHE A 301 7.20 -18.53 -60.79
CA PHE A 301 7.22 -19.60 -61.79
C PHE A 301 6.47 -19.20 -63.08
N ALA A 302 6.91 -18.13 -63.73
CA ALA A 302 6.57 -17.82 -65.13
C ALA A 302 6.99 -18.93 -66.13
N GLU A 303 7.55 -20.04 -65.65
CA GLU A 303 7.79 -21.26 -66.41
C GLU A 303 6.57 -22.19 -66.53
N GLN A 304 5.42 -21.88 -65.91
CA GLN A 304 4.16 -22.61 -66.14
C GLN A 304 3.15 -21.85 -67.02
N LEU A 305 3.60 -20.95 -67.90
CA LEU A 305 2.73 -20.49 -69.00
C LEU A 305 2.20 -21.71 -69.77
N SER A 306 0.88 -21.80 -69.92
CA SER A 306 0.26 -22.85 -70.73
C SER A 306 0.82 -22.80 -72.17
N PRO A 307 0.82 -23.92 -72.92
CA PRO A 307 1.25 -23.90 -74.32
C PRO A 307 0.58 -22.80 -75.14
N GLU A 308 -0.70 -22.50 -74.86
CA GLU A 308 -1.47 -21.43 -75.50
C GLU A 308 -0.97 -20.03 -75.14
N GLU A 309 -0.65 -19.76 -73.87
CA GLU A 309 -0.11 -18.46 -73.45
C GLU A 309 1.30 -18.23 -73.99
N ARG A 310 2.12 -19.29 -74.05
CA ARG A 310 3.44 -19.24 -74.72
C ARG A 310 3.27 -18.94 -76.21
N GLU A 311 2.34 -19.58 -76.89
CA GLU A 311 2.05 -19.33 -78.30
C GLU A 311 1.55 -17.90 -78.55
N ASN A 312 0.67 -17.39 -77.68
CA ASN A 312 0.20 -16.01 -77.74
C ASN A 312 1.32 -15.00 -77.52
N ILE A 313 2.19 -15.21 -76.54
CA ILE A 313 3.37 -14.36 -76.31
C ILE A 313 4.32 -14.43 -77.51
N CYS A 314 4.63 -15.62 -78.01
CA CYS A 314 5.44 -15.79 -79.22
C CYS A 314 4.83 -15.11 -80.44
N ARG A 315 3.49 -15.11 -80.57
CA ARG A 315 2.77 -14.43 -81.64
C ARG A 315 2.86 -12.91 -81.51
N VAL A 316 2.68 -12.36 -80.32
CA VAL A 316 2.80 -10.91 -80.06
C VAL A 316 4.24 -10.44 -80.28
N ILE A 317 5.22 -11.16 -79.73
CA ILE A 317 6.64 -10.86 -79.94
C ILE A 317 7.00 -11.00 -81.41
N GLY A 318 6.53 -12.04 -82.10
CA GLY A 318 6.75 -12.22 -83.54
C GLY A 318 6.18 -11.06 -84.38
N LYS A 319 4.95 -10.62 -84.08
CA LYS A 319 4.34 -9.43 -84.70
C LYS A 319 5.14 -8.16 -84.40
N PHE A 320 5.57 -7.96 -83.15
CA PHE A 320 6.36 -6.81 -82.76
C PHE A 320 7.71 -6.78 -83.48
N VAL A 321 8.47 -7.89 -83.46
CA VAL A 321 9.74 -8.02 -84.16
C VAL A 321 9.57 -7.77 -85.66
N HIS A 322 8.54 -8.32 -86.29
CA HIS A 322 8.27 -8.08 -87.70
C HIS A 322 7.98 -6.60 -88.01
N LEU A 323 7.13 -5.95 -87.21
CA LEU A 323 6.82 -4.52 -87.35
C LEU A 323 8.07 -3.65 -87.12
N SER A 324 8.87 -3.94 -86.10
CA SER A 324 10.12 -3.24 -85.82
C SER A 324 11.12 -3.41 -86.97
N LYS A 325 11.28 -4.63 -87.51
CA LYS A 325 12.13 -4.88 -88.70
C LYS A 325 11.66 -4.07 -89.91
N ARG A 326 10.34 -4.04 -90.18
CA ARG A 326 9.80 -3.22 -91.27
C ARG A 326 9.99 -1.73 -91.04
N ARG A 327 9.83 -1.25 -89.81
CA ARG A 327 10.06 0.16 -89.48
C ARG A 327 11.52 0.56 -89.72
N ILE A 328 12.47 -0.24 -89.24
CA ILE A 328 13.91 -0.03 -89.46
C ILE A 328 14.24 0.01 -90.97
N GLN A 329 13.66 -0.89 -91.76
CA GLN A 329 13.86 -0.89 -93.22
C GLN A 329 13.28 0.35 -93.91
N ILE A 330 12.09 0.80 -93.51
CA ILE A 330 11.45 2.01 -94.06
C ILE A 330 12.24 3.26 -93.66
N ASP A 331 12.61 3.40 -92.39
CA ASP A 331 13.39 4.54 -91.89
C ASP A 331 14.77 4.57 -92.56
N GLY A 332 15.40 3.41 -92.77
CA GLY A 332 16.65 3.31 -93.53
C GLY A 332 16.53 3.70 -94.99
N PHE A 333 15.44 3.32 -95.66
CA PHE A 333 15.15 3.75 -97.03
C PHE A 333 15.00 5.27 -97.12
N PHE A 334 14.20 5.87 -96.24
CA PHE A 334 13.99 7.32 -96.22
C PHE A 334 15.26 8.09 -95.85
N ALA A 335 16.03 7.60 -94.87
CA ALA A 335 17.32 8.19 -94.53
C ALA A 335 18.21 8.28 -95.77
N LYS A 336 18.34 7.20 -96.54
CA LYS A 336 19.14 7.20 -97.78
C LYS A 336 18.61 8.18 -98.83
N GLN A 337 17.30 8.25 -99.04
CA GLN A 337 16.67 9.22 -99.96
C GLN A 337 16.93 10.67 -99.53
N PHE A 338 16.88 10.96 -98.23
CA PHE A 338 17.21 12.29 -97.71
C PHE A 338 18.70 12.62 -97.90
N PHE A 339 19.62 11.68 -97.70
CA PHE A 339 21.04 11.91 -98.01
C PHE A 339 21.27 12.21 -99.48
N GLU A 340 20.65 11.47 -100.39
CA GLU A 340 20.76 11.73 -101.81
C GLU A 340 20.28 13.14 -102.18
N LEU A 341 19.18 13.59 -101.56
CA LEU A 341 18.68 14.96 -101.73
C LEU A 341 19.65 16.00 -101.17
N VAL A 342 20.24 15.76 -99.99
CA VAL A 342 21.27 16.64 -99.39
C VAL A 342 22.49 16.75 -100.30
N TYR A 343 23.01 15.63 -100.81
CA TYR A 343 24.15 15.63 -101.74
C TYR A 343 23.85 16.36 -103.05
N ARG A 344 22.67 16.15 -103.63
CA ARG A 344 22.24 16.89 -104.83
C ARG A 344 22.12 18.39 -104.54
N SER A 345 21.60 18.74 -103.37
CA SER A 345 21.51 20.15 -102.94
C SER A 345 22.90 20.78 -102.75
N GLU A 346 23.88 20.06 -102.22
CA GLU A 346 25.26 20.58 -102.11
C GLU A 346 25.99 20.67 -103.46
N ALA A 347 25.74 19.72 -104.37
CA ALA A 347 26.41 19.65 -105.66
C ALA A 347 25.85 20.64 -106.70
N ASP A 348 24.54 20.88 -106.69
CA ASP A 348 23.85 21.67 -107.70
C ASP A 348 23.73 23.17 -107.34
N LEU A 349 24.04 23.58 -106.10
CA LEU A 349 23.96 24.98 -105.67
C LEU A 349 25.29 25.76 -105.84
N PRO A 350 25.25 27.01 -106.35
CA PRO A 350 26.41 27.91 -106.34
C PRO A 350 26.86 28.26 -104.91
N LYS A 351 28.17 28.50 -104.74
CA LYS A 351 28.80 28.73 -103.42
C LYS A 351 28.13 29.83 -102.57
N ASP A 352 27.73 30.94 -103.20
CA ASP A 352 27.09 32.07 -102.51
C ASP A 352 25.71 31.71 -101.91
N PHE A 353 25.01 30.74 -102.48
CA PHE A 353 23.76 30.22 -101.94
C PHE A 353 24.00 29.15 -100.88
N LEU A 354 25.04 28.32 -101.05
CA LEU A 354 25.44 27.30 -100.08
C LEU A 354 25.76 27.94 -98.71
N ASP A 355 26.48 29.05 -98.68
CA ASP A 355 26.83 29.75 -97.44
C ASP A 355 25.59 30.24 -96.68
N LYS A 356 24.56 30.71 -97.40
CA LYS A 356 23.28 31.10 -96.80
C LYS A 356 22.47 29.90 -96.32
N VAL A 357 22.48 28.78 -97.06
CA VAL A 357 21.81 27.54 -96.63
C VAL A 357 22.41 27.03 -95.32
N ILE A 358 23.74 27.04 -95.19
CA ILE A 358 24.44 26.66 -93.95
C ILE A 358 24.09 27.60 -92.79
N GLU A 359 23.92 28.90 -93.06
CA GLU A 359 23.48 29.86 -92.05
C GLU A 359 22.05 29.58 -91.56
N PHE A 360 21.13 29.26 -92.47
CA PHE A 360 19.75 28.87 -92.13
C PHE A 360 19.68 27.52 -91.40
N GLU A 361 20.45 26.51 -91.83
CA GLU A 361 20.51 25.20 -91.17
C GLU A 361 20.98 25.34 -89.71
N LYS A 362 21.99 26.18 -89.44
CA LYS A 362 22.46 26.45 -88.07
C LYS A 362 21.43 27.21 -87.21
N ALA A 363 20.52 27.95 -87.84
CA ALA A 363 19.49 28.74 -87.18
C ALA A 363 18.20 27.94 -86.92
N GLU A 364 17.97 26.86 -87.68
CA GLU A 364 16.77 26.03 -87.57
C GLU A 364 16.87 25.05 -86.38
N LYS A 365 15.75 24.85 -85.69
CA LYS A 365 15.67 24.06 -84.46
C LYS A 365 15.06 22.69 -84.74
N LEU A 366 15.77 21.61 -84.41
CA LEU A 366 15.29 20.24 -84.58
C LEU A 366 15.18 19.51 -83.24
N ASN A 367 13.93 19.40 -82.78
CA ASN A 367 13.40 18.64 -81.64
C ASN A 367 13.69 19.15 -80.19
N PRO A 368 12.66 19.40 -79.33
CA PRO A 368 12.77 20.19 -78.10
C PRO A 368 13.53 19.68 -76.85
N PRO A 369 13.85 18.40 -76.58
CA PRO A 369 14.31 18.03 -75.23
C PRO A 369 15.82 18.20 -74.97
N ILE A 370 16.69 18.20 -76.00
CA ILE A 370 18.15 18.20 -75.81
C ILE A 370 18.82 19.03 -76.92
N GLU A 371 18.73 20.36 -76.85
CA GLU A 371 19.34 21.24 -77.86
C GLU A 371 20.68 21.80 -77.38
N ARG A 372 21.79 21.37 -78.00
CA ARG A 372 23.02 22.16 -78.07
C ARG A 372 22.97 22.94 -79.38
N ARG A 373 22.68 24.25 -79.31
CA ARG A 373 22.66 25.13 -80.49
C ARG A 373 24.02 25.16 -81.19
N ALA A 374 23.99 25.35 -82.52
CA ALA A 374 25.11 25.73 -83.39
C ALA A 374 26.11 24.63 -83.83
N ARG A 375 25.78 23.33 -83.69
CA ARG A 375 26.64 22.28 -84.26
C ARG A 375 26.16 21.93 -85.67
N GLN A 376 26.98 22.26 -86.68
CA GLN A 376 26.77 21.77 -88.05
C GLN A 376 26.87 20.25 -88.04
N ILE A 377 25.90 19.57 -88.63
CA ILE A 377 25.92 18.11 -88.72
C ILE A 377 26.80 17.75 -89.94
N SER A 378 27.87 17.01 -89.72
CA SER A 378 28.80 16.65 -90.79
C SER A 378 28.23 15.53 -91.65
N ASN A 379 28.08 15.76 -92.96
CA ASN A 379 27.61 14.74 -93.91
C ASN A 379 28.47 13.48 -93.90
N LYS A 380 29.80 13.62 -93.65
CA LYS A 380 30.72 12.48 -93.56
C LYS A 380 30.53 11.66 -92.28
N GLU A 381 30.21 12.31 -91.16
CA GLU A 381 29.95 11.61 -89.89
C GLU A 381 28.63 10.83 -89.98
N LEU A 382 27.60 11.44 -90.56
CA LEU A 382 26.32 10.79 -90.82
C LEU A 382 26.43 9.58 -91.76
N GLU A 383 27.29 9.64 -92.77
CA GLU A 383 27.53 8.52 -93.70
C GLU A 383 28.18 7.33 -92.97
N ILE A 384 29.10 7.59 -92.04
CA ILE A 384 29.72 6.56 -91.19
C ILE A 384 28.66 5.94 -90.28
N GLU A 385 27.84 6.76 -89.61
CA GLU A 385 26.77 6.25 -88.75
C GLU A 385 25.76 5.37 -89.52
N ILE A 386 25.42 5.72 -90.75
CA ILE A 386 24.52 4.88 -91.57
C ILE A 386 25.20 3.58 -91.96
N ARG A 387 26.49 3.60 -92.30
CA ARG A 387 27.24 2.40 -92.64
C ARG A 387 27.31 1.46 -91.43
N GLU A 388 27.56 2.00 -90.24
CA GLU A 388 27.52 1.27 -88.97
C GLU A 388 26.11 0.72 -88.67
N ARG A 389 25.06 1.53 -88.81
CA ARG A 389 23.67 1.08 -88.62
C ARG A 389 23.27 0.01 -89.63
N LYS A 390 23.75 0.09 -90.87
CA LYS A 390 23.52 -0.93 -91.91
C LYS A 390 24.22 -2.24 -91.56
N THR A 391 25.49 -2.19 -91.14
CA THR A 391 26.21 -3.39 -90.68
C THR A 391 25.56 -4.00 -89.45
N ASP A 392 25.10 -3.19 -88.50
CA ASP A 392 24.38 -3.66 -87.30
C ASP A 392 23.03 -4.29 -87.64
N ALA A 393 22.30 -3.73 -88.61
CA ALA A 393 21.04 -4.28 -89.09
C ALA A 393 21.24 -5.61 -89.83
N GLU A 394 22.26 -5.71 -90.67
CA GLU A 394 22.63 -6.93 -91.40
C GLU A 394 23.09 -8.04 -90.45
N GLN A 395 23.91 -7.73 -89.43
CA GLN A 395 24.31 -8.68 -88.39
C GLN A 395 23.11 -9.22 -87.59
N LYS A 396 22.04 -8.43 -87.46
CA LYS A 396 20.78 -8.84 -86.83
C LYS A 396 19.78 -9.49 -87.80
N GLY A 397 20.22 -9.83 -89.02
CA GLY A 397 19.42 -10.52 -90.04
C GLY A 397 18.27 -9.67 -90.60
N ILE A 398 18.46 -8.34 -90.69
CA ILE A 398 17.53 -7.41 -91.32
C ILE A 398 18.09 -7.02 -92.69
N GLU A 399 17.56 -7.61 -93.76
CA GLU A 399 17.98 -7.28 -95.12
C GLU A 399 17.50 -5.87 -95.49
N MET A 400 18.42 -4.95 -95.75
CA MET A 400 18.12 -3.59 -96.23
C MET A 400 18.27 -3.50 -97.75
N ASP A 401 17.83 -4.53 -98.48
CA ASP A 401 18.05 -4.65 -99.93
C ASP A 401 17.21 -3.63 -100.73
N GLU A 402 17.90 -2.91 -101.62
CA GLU A 402 17.46 -1.63 -102.19
C GLU A 402 16.43 -1.80 -103.31
N ALA A 403 16.54 -2.88 -104.10
CA ALA A 403 15.72 -3.10 -105.28
C ALA A 403 14.28 -3.51 -104.92
N LEU A 404 14.10 -4.23 -103.80
CA LEU A 404 12.82 -4.80 -103.38
C LEU A 404 11.92 -3.78 -102.69
N LEU A 405 12.48 -2.92 -101.83
CA LEU A 405 11.71 -1.87 -101.15
C LEU A 405 11.31 -0.74 -102.12
N THR A 406 12.23 -0.27 -102.96
CA THR A 406 11.98 0.82 -103.92
C THR A 406 10.88 0.46 -104.93
N LYS A 407 10.90 -0.78 -105.45
CA LYS A 407 9.90 -1.26 -106.41
C LYS A 407 8.50 -1.42 -105.79
N ASN A 408 8.41 -1.65 -104.48
CA ASN A 408 7.15 -1.84 -103.78
C ASN A 408 6.60 -0.52 -103.23
N LEU A 409 7.44 0.35 -102.68
CA LEU A 409 7.03 1.68 -102.19
C LEU A 409 6.55 2.58 -103.34
N ASN A 410 7.26 2.60 -104.47
CA ASN A 410 6.88 3.44 -105.63
C ASN A 410 5.61 2.95 -106.36
N LYS A 411 5.10 1.75 -106.03
CA LYS A 411 3.84 1.22 -106.55
C LYS A 411 2.65 1.53 -105.63
N LEU A 412 2.88 2.05 -104.43
CA LEU A 412 1.80 2.42 -103.53
C LEU A 412 1.13 3.69 -104.06
N PRO A 413 -0.19 3.66 -104.34
CA PRO A 413 -0.91 4.85 -104.72
C PRO A 413 -0.89 5.85 -103.55
N LEU A 414 -0.40 7.08 -103.80
CA LEU A 414 -0.32 8.14 -102.79
C LEU A 414 -1.69 8.66 -102.34
N TYR A 415 -2.71 8.49 -103.18
CA TYR A 415 -4.10 8.81 -102.88
C TYR A 415 -4.98 7.63 -103.33
N THR A 416 -5.78 7.09 -102.40
CA THR A 416 -6.97 6.34 -102.78
C THR A 416 -8.00 7.36 -103.28
N ASP A 417 -8.41 7.27 -104.55
CA ASP A 417 -9.67 7.88 -104.97
C ASP A 417 -10.77 7.31 -104.06
N LYS A 418 -11.28 8.14 -103.15
CA LYS A 418 -12.39 7.77 -102.28
C LYS A 418 -13.62 7.56 -103.15
N SER A 419 -13.94 6.31 -103.48
CA SER A 419 -15.31 5.90 -103.79
C SER A 419 -15.49 4.39 -103.67
N THR A 420 -15.36 3.85 -102.45
CA THR A 420 -16.16 2.69 -102.01
C THR A 420 -16.14 2.65 -100.49
N GLU A 421 -17.26 3.06 -99.91
CA GLU A 421 -17.63 2.86 -98.51
C GLU A 421 -17.74 1.36 -98.19
N ASP A 422 -17.28 1.00 -96.99
CA ASP A 422 -17.63 -0.12 -96.11
C ASP A 422 -17.56 -1.56 -96.67
N ILE A 423 -16.86 -2.51 -96.04
CA ILE A 423 -17.10 -3.03 -94.69
C ILE A 423 -15.76 -3.46 -94.06
N GLN A 424 -15.33 -2.75 -93.00
CA GLN A 424 -14.37 -3.29 -92.04
C GLN A 424 -15.12 -4.22 -91.09
N LYS A 425 -14.78 -5.52 -91.10
CA LYS A 425 -15.05 -6.40 -89.96
C LYS A 425 -14.01 -6.09 -88.88
N ASP A 426 -14.51 -5.77 -87.70
CA ASP A 426 -13.71 -5.57 -86.49
C ASP A 426 -12.70 -6.69 -86.28
N LEU A 427 -11.47 -6.29 -85.98
CA LEU A 427 -10.28 -7.13 -85.88
C LEU A 427 -9.89 -7.38 -84.41
N PHE A 428 -10.90 -7.49 -83.55
CA PHE A 428 -10.79 -7.79 -82.11
C PHE A 428 -11.89 -8.74 -81.63
N GLU A 429 -12.14 -9.82 -82.37
CA GLU A 429 -12.64 -11.09 -81.81
C GLU A 429 -11.52 -12.12 -81.76
#